data_AF-A0A1Q6HHP9-F1
#
_entry.id   AF-A0A1Q6HHP9-F1
#
_cell.length_a   1.000
_cell.length_b   1.000
_cell.length_c   1.000
_cell.angle_alpha   90.00
_cell.angle_beta   90.00
_cell.angle_gamma   90.00
#
_symmetry.space_group_name_H-M   'P 1'
#
loop_
_entity.id
_entity.type
_entity.pdbx_description
1 polymer ?
#
loop_
_entity_poly.entity_id
_entity_poly.type
_entity_poly.pdbx_seq_one_letter_code
_entity_poly.pdbx_strand_id
1 'polypeptide(L)'
;MTVQEAAERCNVSYSGLEQHLIFYHKELVENRIKIRERAVRQQRKGKITGRGTLHAPTPETITKYAEALHLYRTTPMSARKIAKQTGVSIRGFYDYLQTWHKDLICKRKGIPYEEGKPVDWSSVRKYNPTTAAKYADAIARLKEGGMTMAKAAEEFGLHPDCFRMYLKEHEPELHASLGMKKTENGGIMAPHSMGKYAEALQLYVTTTESIKSLARRFGFNDCSFGQFIRRHFPELHEQHQKTVQQMKKTD
;
A
#
# COMPACT_ATOMS: atom_id res chain seq x y z
N MET A 1 -20.07 -6.98 -36.25
CA MET A 1 -20.63 -7.92 -37.23
C MET A 1 -19.92 -7.71 -38.55
N THR A 2 -19.29 -8.75 -39.09
CA THR A 2 -18.69 -8.72 -40.44
C THR A 2 -19.78 -8.88 -41.51
N VAL A 3 -19.46 -8.62 -42.79
CA VAL A 3 -20.42 -8.82 -43.90
C VAL A 3 -20.70 -10.31 -44.06
N GLN A 4 -19.71 -11.15 -43.80
CA GLN A 4 -19.86 -12.60 -43.77
C GLN A 4 -20.81 -13.07 -42.66
N GLU A 5 -20.60 -12.61 -41.41
CA GLU A 5 -21.51 -12.93 -40.30
C GLU A 5 -22.94 -12.42 -40.54
N ALA A 6 -23.10 -11.28 -41.22
CA ALA A 6 -24.40 -10.75 -41.60
C ALA A 6 -25.07 -11.60 -42.70
N ALA A 7 -24.30 -12.02 -43.70
CA ALA A 7 -24.78 -12.90 -44.77
C ALA A 7 -25.25 -14.25 -44.21
N GLU A 8 -24.46 -14.84 -43.30
CA GLU A 8 -24.81 -16.06 -42.58
C GLU A 8 -26.09 -15.88 -41.73
N ARG A 9 -26.20 -14.79 -40.96
CA ARG A 9 -27.41 -14.52 -40.15
C ARG A 9 -28.67 -14.29 -40.99
N CYS A 10 -28.53 -13.63 -42.12
CA CYS A 10 -29.64 -13.33 -43.02
C CYS A 10 -29.91 -14.45 -44.04
N ASN A 11 -29.13 -15.55 -43.99
CA ASN A 11 -29.22 -16.68 -44.91
C ASN A 11 -29.13 -16.27 -46.40
N VAL A 12 -28.23 -15.33 -46.71
CA VAL A 12 -27.96 -14.85 -48.07
C VAL A 12 -26.53 -15.14 -48.49
N SER A 13 -26.27 -15.17 -49.80
CA SER A 13 -24.91 -15.32 -50.31
C SER A 13 -24.04 -14.12 -49.90
N TYR A 14 -22.82 -14.40 -49.41
CA TYR A 14 -21.82 -13.37 -49.08
C TYR A 14 -21.57 -12.42 -50.26
N SER A 15 -21.31 -12.97 -51.44
CA SER A 15 -21.02 -12.17 -52.64
C SER A 15 -22.23 -11.36 -53.09
N GLY A 16 -23.44 -11.93 -52.98
CA GLY A 16 -24.69 -11.23 -53.31
C GLY A 16 -24.95 -10.04 -52.40
N LEU A 17 -24.79 -10.23 -51.08
CA LEU A 17 -24.94 -9.16 -50.10
C LEU A 17 -23.86 -8.08 -50.27
N GLU A 18 -22.62 -8.48 -50.54
CA GLU A 18 -21.52 -7.54 -50.78
C GLU A 18 -21.79 -6.65 -52.00
N GLN A 19 -22.18 -7.24 -53.13
CA GLN A 19 -22.53 -6.48 -54.33
C GLN A 19 -23.73 -5.57 -54.08
N HIS A 20 -24.77 -6.08 -53.40
CA HIS A 20 -25.95 -5.27 -53.06
C HIS A 20 -25.58 -4.04 -52.21
N LEU A 21 -24.71 -4.20 -51.22
CA LEU A 21 -24.24 -3.09 -50.39
C LEU A 21 -23.40 -2.08 -51.19
N ILE A 22 -22.56 -2.54 -52.12
CA ILE A 22 -21.73 -1.67 -52.95
C ILE A 22 -22.58 -0.85 -53.92
N PHE A 23 -23.58 -1.47 -54.57
CA PHE A 23 -24.39 -0.81 -55.59
C PHE A 23 -25.50 0.07 -55.01
N TYR A 24 -26.23 -0.42 -54.00
CA TYR A 24 -27.45 0.24 -53.52
C TYR A 24 -27.25 0.98 -52.18
N HIS A 25 -26.24 0.63 -51.41
CA HIS A 25 -25.98 1.20 -50.08
C HIS A 25 -24.55 1.71 -49.92
N LYS A 26 -24.05 2.40 -50.94
CA LYS A 26 -22.69 2.94 -50.99
C LYS A 26 -22.32 3.77 -49.75
N GLU A 27 -23.27 4.55 -49.22
CA GLU A 27 -23.07 5.35 -48.01
C GLU A 27 -22.69 4.50 -46.79
N LEU A 28 -23.27 3.30 -46.63
CA LEU A 28 -22.95 2.40 -45.52
C LEU A 28 -21.51 1.86 -45.65
N VAL A 29 -21.09 1.56 -46.88
CA VAL A 29 -19.73 1.11 -47.19
C VAL A 29 -18.72 2.22 -46.90
N GLU A 30 -18.98 3.43 -47.38
CA GLU A 30 -18.12 4.60 -47.14
C GLU A 30 -18.03 4.95 -45.65
N ASN A 31 -19.16 4.94 -44.93
CA ASN A 31 -19.18 5.18 -43.48
C ASN A 31 -18.35 4.13 -42.73
N ARG A 32 -18.41 2.87 -43.13
CA ARG A 32 -17.61 1.79 -42.54
C ARG A 32 -16.12 1.95 -42.82
N ILE A 33 -15.74 2.41 -44.01
CA ILE A 33 -14.35 2.74 -44.36
C ILE A 33 -13.85 3.90 -43.48
N LYS A 34 -14.62 5.00 -43.39
CA LYS A 34 -14.28 6.16 -42.54
C LYS A 34 -14.13 5.78 -41.06
N ILE A 35 -15.01 4.90 -40.55
CA ILE A 35 -14.90 4.38 -39.17
C ILE A 35 -13.61 3.58 -38.99
N ARG A 36 -13.24 2.74 -39.95
CA ARG A 36 -12.01 1.93 -39.90
C ARG A 36 -10.76 2.79 -39.98
N GLU A 37 -10.73 3.78 -40.86
CA GLU A 37 -9.64 4.75 -41.01
C GLU A 37 -9.40 5.52 -39.71
N ARG A 38 -10.48 6.02 -39.08
CA ARG A 38 -10.40 6.68 -37.76
C ARG A 38 -9.95 5.74 -36.65
N ALA A 39 -10.25 4.44 -36.78
CA ALA A 39 -9.87 3.40 -35.83
C ALA A 39 -8.47 2.81 -36.08
N VAL A 40 -7.75 3.25 -37.12
CA VAL A 40 -6.36 2.83 -37.35
C VAL A 40 -5.52 3.25 -36.16
N ARG A 41 -4.72 2.32 -35.61
CA ARG A 41 -3.91 2.48 -34.38
C ARG A 41 -4.70 2.67 -33.09
N GLN A 42 -6.04 2.68 -33.11
CA GLN A 42 -6.84 2.71 -31.90
C GLN A 42 -6.81 1.35 -31.19
N GLN A 43 -6.18 1.32 -30.01
CA GLN A 43 -6.09 0.13 -29.15
C GLN A 43 -7.00 0.24 -27.91
N ARG A 44 -8.07 1.02 -28.00
CA ARG A 44 -9.01 1.18 -26.87
C ARG A 44 -9.90 -0.05 -26.76
N LYS A 45 -9.94 -0.68 -25.59
CA LYS A 45 -10.76 -1.86 -25.33
C LYS A 45 -12.23 -1.64 -25.68
N GLY A 46 -12.83 -2.63 -26.32
CA GLY A 46 -14.24 -2.58 -26.74
C GLY A 46 -14.55 -1.64 -27.90
N LYS A 47 -13.55 -0.90 -28.43
CA LYS A 47 -13.71 -0.11 -29.66
C LYS A 47 -13.29 -0.93 -30.87
N ILE A 48 -13.83 -0.55 -32.02
CA ILE A 48 -13.48 -1.15 -33.30
C ILE A 48 -12.02 -0.78 -33.62
N THR A 49 -11.25 -1.75 -34.11
CA THR A 49 -9.89 -1.55 -34.63
C THR A 49 -9.93 -1.27 -36.13
N GLY A 50 -8.82 -0.84 -36.74
CA GLY A 50 -8.72 -0.68 -38.20
C GLY A 50 -9.06 -1.94 -39.01
N ARG A 51 -8.96 -3.14 -38.41
CA ARG A 51 -9.40 -4.41 -39.04
C ARG A 51 -10.93 -4.61 -39.01
N GLY A 52 -11.67 -3.76 -38.31
CA GLY A 52 -13.12 -3.85 -38.14
C GLY A 52 -13.59 -4.82 -37.06
N THR A 53 -12.66 -5.47 -36.33
CA THR A 53 -12.95 -6.29 -35.16
C THR A 53 -12.88 -5.46 -33.88
N LEU A 54 -13.63 -5.87 -32.86
CA LEU A 54 -13.54 -5.27 -31.53
C LEU A 54 -12.14 -5.53 -30.94
N HIS A 55 -11.56 -4.52 -30.30
CA HIS A 55 -10.34 -4.68 -29.52
C HIS A 55 -10.67 -5.42 -28.22
N ALA A 56 -10.65 -6.74 -28.27
CA ALA A 56 -10.97 -7.66 -27.18
C ALA A 56 -10.05 -8.88 -27.23
N PRO A 57 -9.77 -9.53 -26.08
CA PRO A 57 -8.99 -10.75 -26.05
C PRO A 57 -9.79 -11.89 -26.72
N THR A 58 -9.08 -12.81 -27.38
CA THR A 58 -9.74 -13.99 -27.97
C THR A 58 -10.30 -14.90 -26.87
N PRO A 59 -11.39 -15.66 -27.12
CA PRO A 59 -11.95 -16.59 -26.14
C PRO A 59 -10.92 -17.58 -25.58
N GLU A 60 -10.03 -18.11 -26.44
CA GLU A 60 -8.93 -18.99 -26.05
C GLU A 60 -7.94 -18.34 -25.09
N THR A 61 -7.66 -17.05 -25.28
CA THR A 61 -6.77 -16.30 -24.37
C THR A 61 -7.46 -16.09 -23.02
N ILE A 62 -8.78 -15.84 -23.02
CA ILE A 62 -9.57 -15.68 -21.79
C ILE A 62 -9.55 -16.98 -21.00
N THR A 63 -9.82 -18.12 -21.62
CA THR A 63 -9.83 -19.42 -20.93
C THR A 63 -8.44 -19.79 -20.40
N LYS A 64 -7.39 -19.59 -21.21
CA LYS A 64 -6.00 -19.87 -20.82
C LYS A 64 -5.57 -19.15 -19.54
N TYR A 65 -5.95 -17.89 -19.38
CA TYR A 65 -5.53 -17.06 -18.24
C TYR A 65 -6.61 -16.91 -17.16
N ALA A 66 -7.76 -17.57 -17.28
CA ALA A 66 -8.90 -17.40 -16.38
C ALA A 66 -8.54 -17.68 -14.90
N GLU A 67 -7.88 -18.81 -14.63
CA GLU A 67 -7.48 -19.19 -13.28
C GLU A 67 -6.41 -18.25 -12.71
N ALA A 68 -5.39 -17.92 -13.51
CA ALA A 68 -4.34 -16.99 -13.11
C ALA A 68 -4.92 -15.59 -12.79
N LEU A 69 -5.87 -15.13 -13.60
CA LEU A 69 -6.56 -13.86 -13.39
C LEU A 69 -7.43 -13.90 -12.13
N HIS A 70 -8.10 -15.01 -11.85
CA HIS A 70 -8.87 -15.19 -10.63
C HIS A 70 -7.98 -15.05 -9.38
N LEU A 71 -6.86 -15.79 -9.34
CA LEU A 71 -5.88 -15.69 -8.24
C LEU A 71 -5.31 -14.26 -8.12
N TYR A 72 -5.09 -13.57 -9.23
CA TYR A 72 -4.64 -12.18 -9.21
C TYR A 72 -5.69 -11.20 -8.68
N ARG A 73 -6.97 -11.53 -8.72
CA ARG A 73 -8.02 -10.69 -8.13
C ARG A 73 -8.20 -10.94 -6.64
N THR A 74 -8.10 -12.20 -6.22
CA THR A 74 -8.48 -12.63 -4.87
C THR A 74 -7.31 -12.67 -3.88
N THR A 75 -6.07 -12.77 -4.36
CA THR A 75 -4.89 -12.97 -3.48
C THR A 75 -3.87 -11.85 -3.61
N PRO A 76 -3.07 -11.56 -2.56
CA PRO A 76 -1.98 -10.58 -2.63
C PRO A 76 -0.70 -11.10 -3.31
N MET A 77 -0.76 -12.28 -3.94
CA MET A 77 0.39 -12.90 -4.60
C MET A 77 0.85 -12.10 -5.82
N SER A 78 2.16 -12.18 -6.11
CA SER A 78 2.73 -11.57 -7.31
C SER A 78 2.32 -12.31 -8.58
N ALA A 79 2.21 -11.58 -9.70
CA ALA A 79 1.89 -12.20 -11.00
C ALA A 79 2.88 -13.30 -11.38
N ARG A 80 4.17 -13.15 -11.03
CA ARG A 80 5.19 -14.19 -11.21
C ARG A 80 4.87 -15.48 -10.44
N LYS A 81 4.48 -15.36 -9.16
CA LYS A 81 4.14 -16.53 -8.33
C LYS A 81 2.89 -17.22 -8.86
N ILE A 82 1.88 -16.44 -9.21
CA ILE A 82 0.63 -16.95 -9.80
C ILE A 82 0.91 -17.68 -11.12
N ALA A 83 1.70 -17.09 -12.02
CA ALA A 83 2.03 -17.72 -13.31
C ALA A 83 2.72 -19.07 -13.15
N LYS A 84 3.65 -19.17 -12.19
CA LYS A 84 4.31 -20.45 -11.85
C LYS A 84 3.31 -21.47 -11.31
N GLN A 85 2.38 -21.05 -10.46
CA GLN A 85 1.39 -21.94 -9.85
C GLN A 85 0.37 -22.47 -10.87
N THR A 86 -0.06 -21.64 -11.82
CA THR A 86 -1.05 -22.04 -12.84
C THR A 86 -0.41 -22.59 -14.11
N GLY A 87 0.92 -22.74 -14.16
CA GLY A 87 1.65 -23.28 -15.31
C GLY A 87 1.66 -22.40 -16.56
N VAL A 88 1.24 -21.14 -16.47
CA VAL A 88 1.28 -20.20 -17.60
C VAL A 88 2.64 -19.51 -17.72
N SER A 89 3.00 -19.08 -18.93
CA SER A 89 4.22 -18.29 -19.13
C SER A 89 4.16 -16.99 -18.33
N ILE A 90 5.21 -16.72 -17.55
CA ILE A 90 5.35 -15.49 -16.75
C ILE A 90 5.20 -14.27 -17.66
N ARG A 91 5.97 -14.22 -18.76
CA ARG A 91 5.92 -13.10 -19.72
C ARG A 91 4.53 -12.96 -20.34
N GLY A 92 3.95 -14.07 -20.80
CA GLY A 92 2.62 -14.06 -21.41
C GLY A 92 1.53 -13.58 -20.45
N PHE A 93 1.61 -13.94 -19.17
CA PHE A 93 0.66 -13.47 -18.16
C PHE A 93 0.83 -11.98 -17.86
N TYR A 94 2.07 -11.48 -17.79
CA TYR A 94 2.32 -10.04 -17.66
C TYR A 94 1.77 -9.26 -18.86
N ASP A 95 2.03 -9.72 -20.08
CA ASP A 95 1.53 -9.08 -21.30
C ASP A 95 -0.01 -9.10 -21.31
N TYR A 96 -0.63 -10.22 -20.94
CA TYR A 96 -2.08 -10.33 -20.82
C TYR A 96 -2.68 -9.34 -19.81
N LEU A 97 -2.07 -9.21 -18.62
CA LEU A 97 -2.51 -8.25 -17.62
C LEU A 97 -2.30 -6.81 -18.10
N GLN A 98 -1.16 -6.50 -18.72
CA GLN A 98 -0.84 -5.14 -19.18
C GLN A 98 -1.77 -4.68 -20.32
N THR A 99 -2.11 -5.58 -21.24
CA THR A 99 -2.99 -5.27 -22.36
C THR A 99 -4.46 -5.25 -21.94
N TRP A 100 -4.93 -6.26 -21.21
CA TRP A 100 -6.36 -6.47 -20.98
C TRP A 100 -6.86 -6.05 -19.60
N HIS A 101 -6.01 -6.16 -18.57
CA HIS A 101 -6.39 -5.95 -17.16
C HIS A 101 -5.51 -4.93 -16.44
N LYS A 102 -5.10 -3.88 -17.17
CA LYS A 102 -4.25 -2.79 -16.65
C LYS A 102 -4.88 -2.07 -15.46
N ASP A 103 -6.21 -2.01 -15.42
CA ASP A 103 -7.02 -1.55 -14.29
C ASP A 103 -6.69 -2.31 -13.00
N LEU A 104 -6.55 -3.64 -13.05
CA LEU A 104 -6.21 -4.45 -11.88
C LEU A 104 -4.79 -4.18 -11.38
N ILE A 105 -3.85 -3.95 -12.30
CA ILE A 105 -2.48 -3.56 -11.95
C ILE A 105 -2.50 -2.21 -11.23
N CYS A 106 -3.20 -1.22 -11.79
CA CYS A 106 -3.29 0.12 -11.22
C CYS A 106 -4.00 0.10 -9.86
N LYS A 107 -5.10 -0.66 -9.73
CA LYS A 107 -5.83 -0.83 -8.46
C LYS A 107 -4.94 -1.38 -7.35
N ARG A 108 -4.12 -2.40 -7.63
CA ARG A 108 -3.16 -2.94 -6.66
C ARG A 108 -2.04 -1.98 -6.27
N LYS A 109 -1.78 -0.97 -7.10
CA LYS A 109 -0.78 0.07 -6.87
C LYS A 109 -1.36 1.36 -6.32
N GLY A 110 -2.69 1.45 -6.15
CA GLY A 110 -3.38 2.66 -5.70
C GLY A 110 -3.39 3.80 -6.73
N ILE A 111 -3.28 3.48 -8.02
CA ILE A 111 -3.17 4.48 -9.09
C ILE A 111 -4.52 4.60 -9.81
N PRO A 112 -5.03 5.82 -10.05
CA PRO A 112 -6.22 6.01 -10.86
C PRO A 112 -5.93 5.56 -12.29
N TYR A 113 -6.82 4.72 -12.84
CA TYR A 113 -6.71 4.23 -14.20
C TYR A 113 -7.91 4.64 -15.03
N GLU A 114 -7.61 5.24 -16.18
CA GLU A 114 -8.59 5.51 -17.22
C GLU A 114 -8.09 4.97 -18.57
N GLU A 115 -8.95 4.24 -19.27
CA GLU A 115 -8.63 3.65 -20.56
C GLU A 115 -8.36 4.75 -21.61
N GLY A 116 -7.17 4.74 -22.20
CA GLY A 116 -6.73 5.70 -23.21
C GLY A 116 -5.97 6.92 -22.66
N LYS A 117 -5.88 7.10 -21.34
CA LYS A 117 -4.98 8.09 -20.73
C LYS A 117 -3.63 7.43 -20.39
N PRO A 118 -2.51 8.17 -20.53
CA PRO A 118 -1.23 7.68 -20.04
C PRO A 118 -1.32 7.49 -18.51
N VAL A 119 -0.84 6.34 -18.04
CA VAL A 119 -0.71 6.08 -16.61
C VAL A 119 0.64 6.61 -16.19
N ASP A 120 0.66 7.51 -15.22
CA ASP A 120 1.91 7.94 -14.61
C ASP A 120 2.47 6.81 -13.76
N TRP A 121 3.57 6.22 -14.22
CA TRP A 121 4.26 5.18 -13.48
C TRP A 121 5.32 5.74 -12.52
N SER A 122 5.62 7.05 -12.56
CA SER A 122 6.64 7.67 -11.72
C SER A 122 6.18 7.84 -10.27
N SER A 123 4.88 8.07 -10.07
CA SER A 123 4.23 8.06 -8.75
C SER A 123 4.05 6.65 -8.17
N VAL A 124 4.34 5.58 -8.93
CA VAL A 124 4.37 4.20 -8.42
C VAL A 124 5.57 4.04 -7.50
N ARG A 125 5.50 4.54 -6.27
CA ARG A 125 6.38 4.06 -5.19
C ARG A 125 6.26 2.54 -5.12
N LYS A 126 7.35 1.85 -4.79
CA LYS A 126 7.55 0.39 -4.94
C LYS A 126 6.68 -0.43 -3.98
N TYR A 127 5.36 -0.22 -4.00
CA TYR A 127 4.40 -0.96 -3.21
C TYR A 127 4.32 -2.38 -3.74
N ASN A 128 4.90 -3.33 -3.00
CA ASN A 128 4.75 -4.75 -3.28
C ASN A 128 3.64 -5.29 -2.35
N PRO A 129 2.47 -5.68 -2.89
CA PRO A 129 1.35 -6.18 -2.08
C PRO A 129 1.73 -7.34 -1.16
N THR A 130 2.69 -8.18 -1.58
CA THR A 130 3.19 -9.28 -0.75
C THR A 130 3.97 -8.77 0.47
N THR A 131 4.76 -7.71 0.30
CA THR A 131 5.48 -7.06 1.40
C THR A 131 4.51 -6.32 2.32
N ALA A 132 3.47 -5.70 1.77
CA ALA A 132 2.43 -5.06 2.56
C ALA A 132 1.68 -6.06 3.43
N ALA A 133 1.28 -7.21 2.88
CA ALA A 133 0.67 -8.29 3.65
C ALA A 133 1.59 -8.80 4.75
N LYS A 134 2.90 -8.91 4.50
CA LYS A 134 3.90 -9.30 5.51
C LYS A 134 3.94 -8.37 6.72
N TYR A 135 3.78 -7.05 6.51
CA TYR A 135 3.89 -6.06 7.59
C TYR A 135 2.53 -5.63 8.16
N ALA A 136 1.41 -6.06 7.59
CA ALA A 136 0.07 -5.60 7.94
C ALA A 136 -0.25 -5.84 9.42
N ASP A 137 -0.03 -7.05 9.92
CA ASP A 137 -0.36 -7.41 11.30
C ASP A 137 0.50 -6.65 12.31
N ALA A 138 1.80 -6.51 12.02
CA ALA A 138 2.72 -5.72 12.85
C ALA A 138 2.36 -4.23 12.88
N ILE A 139 1.87 -3.67 11.76
CA ILE A 139 1.39 -2.28 11.69
C ILE A 139 0.09 -2.12 12.47
N ALA A 140 -0.85 -3.07 12.35
CA ALA A 140 -2.10 -3.04 13.10
C ALA A 140 -1.83 -3.06 14.61
N ARG A 141 -0.94 -3.95 15.06
CA ARG A 141 -0.50 -4.03 16.46
C ARG A 141 0.16 -2.74 16.94
N LEU A 142 0.99 -2.09 16.11
CA LEU A 142 1.58 -0.79 16.43
C LEU A 142 0.53 0.33 16.54
N LYS A 143 -0.55 0.28 15.74
CA LYS A 143 -1.64 1.27 15.78
C LYS A 143 -2.51 1.13 17.04
N GLU A 144 -2.65 -0.08 17.59
CA GLU A 144 -3.29 -0.30 18.90
C GLU A 144 -2.49 0.30 20.06
N GLY A 145 -1.20 0.56 19.86
CA GLY A 145 -0.33 1.24 20.82
C GLY A 145 0.27 0.34 21.90
N GLY A 146 1.05 0.96 22.79
CA GLY A 146 1.62 0.30 23.97
C GLY A 146 2.93 -0.47 23.76
N MET A 147 3.54 -0.43 22.56
CA MET A 147 4.82 -1.10 22.31
C MET A 147 5.75 -0.31 21.38
N THR A 148 7.03 -0.68 21.41
CA THR A 148 8.05 -0.10 20.52
C THR A 148 8.09 -0.84 19.18
N MET A 149 8.59 -0.18 18.13
CA MET A 149 8.78 -0.81 16.81
C MET A 149 9.64 -2.08 16.88
N ALA A 150 10.67 -2.08 17.74
CA ALA A 150 11.55 -3.24 17.91
C ALA A 150 10.79 -4.44 18.50
N LYS A 151 9.95 -4.20 19.51
CA LYS A 151 9.14 -5.25 20.14
C LYS A 151 8.07 -5.81 19.19
N ALA A 152 7.41 -4.94 18.42
CA ALA A 152 6.51 -5.36 17.36
C ALA A 152 7.26 -6.19 16.29
N ALA A 153 8.47 -5.77 15.89
CA ALA A 153 9.24 -6.53 14.92
C ALA A 153 9.59 -7.93 15.44
N GLU A 154 10.00 -8.05 16.71
CA GLU A 154 10.32 -9.32 17.34
C GLU A 154 9.11 -10.27 17.43
N GLU A 155 7.95 -9.75 17.85
CA GLU A 155 6.69 -10.52 17.97
C GLU A 155 6.28 -11.17 16.63
N PHE A 156 6.49 -10.47 15.51
CA PHE A 156 6.15 -10.95 14.17
C PHE A 156 7.33 -11.55 13.39
N GLY A 157 8.49 -11.77 14.04
CA GLY A 157 9.68 -12.36 13.39
C GLY A 157 10.25 -11.50 12.25
N LEU A 158 10.12 -10.18 12.36
CA LEU A 158 10.57 -9.20 11.38
C LEU A 158 11.92 -8.61 11.78
N HIS A 159 12.74 -8.25 10.78
CA HIS A 159 13.98 -7.52 11.04
C HIS A 159 13.66 -6.05 11.40
N PRO A 160 14.08 -5.55 12.58
CA PRO A 160 13.70 -4.21 13.07
C PRO A 160 14.05 -3.07 12.10
N ASP A 161 15.25 -3.06 11.51
CA ASP A 161 15.66 -1.99 10.60
C ASP A 161 14.88 -1.98 9.28
N CYS A 162 14.63 -3.15 8.70
CA CYS A 162 13.81 -3.27 7.50
C CYS A 162 12.38 -2.80 7.76
N PHE A 163 11.82 -3.16 8.92
CA PHE A 163 10.49 -2.74 9.31
C PHE A 163 10.40 -1.23 9.55
N ARG A 164 11.40 -0.64 10.22
CA ARG A 164 11.50 0.82 10.41
C ARG A 164 11.56 1.57 9.08
N MET A 165 12.40 1.11 8.15
CA MET A 165 12.50 1.72 6.82
C MET A 165 11.18 1.61 6.05
N TYR A 166 10.51 0.46 6.16
CA TYR A 166 9.19 0.23 5.56
C TYR A 166 8.13 1.19 6.13
N LEU A 167 8.07 1.37 7.45
CA LEU A 167 7.17 2.32 8.11
C LEU A 167 7.43 3.75 7.64
N LYS A 168 8.70 4.16 7.52
CA LYS A 168 9.05 5.48 7.00
C LYS A 168 8.56 5.71 5.56
N GLU A 169 8.57 4.67 4.72
CA GLU A 169 8.17 4.75 3.32
C GLU A 169 6.64 4.69 3.13
N HIS A 170 5.95 3.85 3.89
CA HIS A 170 4.54 3.51 3.65
C HIS A 170 3.56 4.05 4.70
N GLU A 171 4.01 4.33 5.93
CA GLU A 171 3.18 4.85 7.03
C GLU A 171 3.93 5.99 7.74
N PRO A 172 4.23 7.10 7.03
CA PRO A 172 5.12 8.16 7.54
C PRO A 172 4.57 8.83 8.81
N GLU A 173 3.26 8.95 8.95
CA GLU A 173 2.59 9.48 10.14
C GLU A 173 2.79 8.58 11.35
N LEU A 174 2.59 7.27 11.19
CA LEU A 174 2.84 6.29 12.24
C LEU A 174 4.33 6.29 12.63
N HIS A 175 5.23 6.31 11.65
CA HIS A 175 6.67 6.40 11.90
C HIS A 175 7.04 7.68 12.65
N ALA A 176 6.46 8.83 12.30
CA ALA A 176 6.68 10.09 13.00
C ALA A 176 6.13 10.06 14.44
N SER A 177 4.98 9.42 14.64
CA SER A 177 4.36 9.28 15.96
C SER A 177 5.20 8.43 16.93
N LEU A 178 5.94 7.45 16.41
CA LEU A 178 6.83 6.55 17.15
C LEU A 178 8.26 7.11 17.29
N GLY A 179 8.60 8.09 16.45
CA GLY A 179 9.88 8.78 16.46
C GLY A 179 10.05 9.72 17.66
N MET A 180 11.26 10.25 17.78
CA MET A 180 11.62 11.22 18.82
C MET A 180 10.83 12.52 18.65
N LYS A 181 10.14 12.99 19.69
CA LYS A 181 9.33 14.22 19.69
C LYS A 181 10.01 15.32 20.49
N LYS A 182 9.82 16.57 20.08
CA LYS A 182 10.22 17.73 20.89
C LYS A 182 9.25 17.87 22.07
N THR A 183 9.80 18.02 23.27
CA THR A 183 9.06 18.32 24.49
C THR A 183 8.88 19.83 24.64
N GLU A 184 7.93 20.26 25.47
CA GLU A 184 7.68 21.68 25.79
C GLU A 184 8.94 22.40 26.30
N ASN A 185 9.79 21.68 27.04
CA ASN A 185 11.07 22.18 27.55
C ASN A 185 12.21 22.21 26.49
N GLY A 186 11.90 22.11 25.19
CA GLY A 186 12.87 22.12 24.09
C GLY A 186 13.72 20.84 23.93
N GLY A 187 13.64 19.92 24.88
CA GLY A 187 14.27 18.59 24.81
C GLY A 187 13.67 17.68 23.74
N ILE A 188 14.37 16.58 23.44
CA ILE A 188 13.90 15.55 22.50
C ILE A 188 13.66 14.26 23.29
N MET A 189 12.43 13.74 23.27
CA MET A 189 12.01 12.57 24.05
C MET A 189 11.32 11.51 23.18
N ALA A 190 11.55 10.24 23.50
CA ALA A 190 10.80 9.15 22.90
C ALA A 190 9.37 9.10 23.49
N PRO A 191 8.31 8.98 22.68
CA PRO A 191 6.92 8.99 23.17
C PRO A 191 6.64 7.96 24.27
N HIS A 192 7.24 6.77 24.17
CA HIS A 192 7.02 5.67 25.11
C HIS A 192 7.75 5.83 26.45
N SER A 193 8.81 6.66 26.55
CA SER A 193 9.52 6.85 27.82
C SER A 193 8.68 7.58 28.85
N MET A 194 7.76 8.45 28.40
CA MET A 194 6.84 9.15 29.29
C MET A 194 5.86 8.17 29.95
N GLY A 195 5.27 7.25 29.18
CA GLY A 195 4.41 6.20 29.72
C GLY A 195 5.12 5.29 30.72
N LYS A 196 6.40 4.96 30.48
CA LYS A 196 7.19 4.11 31.38
C LYS A 196 7.40 4.70 32.78
N TYR A 197 7.55 6.02 32.87
CA TYR A 197 7.92 6.69 34.13
C TYR A 197 6.79 7.54 34.73
N ALA A 198 5.62 7.65 34.08
CA ALA A 198 4.53 8.53 34.48
C ALA A 198 4.11 8.35 35.95
N GLU A 199 3.85 7.10 36.37
CA GLU A 199 3.44 6.79 37.74
C GLU A 199 4.54 7.09 38.77
N ALA A 200 5.79 6.76 38.44
CA ALA A 200 6.92 7.05 39.31
C ALA A 200 7.22 8.56 39.41
N LEU A 201 6.96 9.34 38.36
CA LEU A 201 7.11 10.79 38.35
C LEU A 201 6.07 11.46 39.24
N GLN A 202 4.81 11.00 39.19
CA GLN A 202 3.77 11.50 40.10
C GLN A 202 4.20 11.32 41.55
N LEU A 203 4.65 10.12 41.93
CA LEU A 203 5.15 9.84 43.28
C LEU A 203 6.40 10.66 43.63
N TYR A 204 7.31 10.87 42.68
CA TYR A 204 8.50 11.69 42.89
C TYR A 204 8.16 13.17 43.15
N VAL A 205 7.08 13.69 42.56
CA VAL A 205 6.59 15.05 42.80
C VAL A 205 5.86 15.15 44.13
N THR A 206 5.03 14.16 44.48
CA THR A 206 4.17 14.22 45.67
C THR A 206 4.86 13.78 46.96
N THR A 207 5.98 13.07 46.87
CA THR A 207 6.62 12.41 48.02
C THR A 207 8.12 12.70 48.04
N THR A 208 8.75 12.65 49.20
CA THR A 208 10.21 12.79 49.39
C THR A 208 10.99 11.49 49.15
N GLU A 209 10.37 10.52 48.47
CA GLU A 209 11.01 9.25 48.13
C GLU A 209 12.18 9.48 47.16
N SER A 210 13.31 8.83 47.46
CA SER A 210 14.49 8.93 46.58
C SER A 210 14.27 8.22 45.25
N ILE A 211 14.95 8.70 44.20
CA ILE A 211 15.01 8.09 42.87
C ILE A 211 15.33 6.59 42.94
N LYS A 212 16.22 6.17 43.86
CA LYS A 212 16.60 4.77 44.06
C LYS A 212 15.45 3.91 44.63
N SER A 213 14.65 4.46 45.54
CA SER A 213 13.48 3.78 46.11
C SER A 213 12.45 3.50 45.01
N LEU A 214 12.08 4.54 44.27
CA LEU A 214 11.13 4.46 43.17
C LEU A 214 11.63 3.50 42.07
N ALA A 215 12.91 3.56 41.73
CA ALA A 215 13.50 2.65 40.75
C ALA A 215 13.38 1.17 41.14
N ARG A 216 13.63 0.82 42.41
CA ARG A 216 13.44 -0.55 42.89
C ARG A 216 11.97 -0.95 42.89
N ARG A 217 11.07 -0.07 43.36
CA ARG A 217 9.64 -0.33 43.47
C ARG A 217 8.98 -0.61 42.11
N PHE A 218 9.37 0.13 41.09
CA PHE A 218 8.84 -0.01 39.73
C PHE A 218 9.70 -0.88 38.80
N GLY A 219 10.79 -1.47 39.32
CA GLY A 219 11.63 -2.42 38.58
C GLY A 219 12.40 -1.83 37.39
N PHE A 220 12.73 -0.54 37.41
CA PHE A 220 13.54 0.10 36.36
C PHE A 220 14.91 0.55 36.88
N ASN A 221 15.86 0.76 35.97
CA ASN A 221 17.22 1.18 36.30
C ASN A 221 17.23 2.60 36.91
N ASP A 222 17.87 2.75 38.07
CA ASP A 222 17.94 3.99 38.84
C ASP A 222 18.71 5.11 38.13
N CYS A 223 19.84 4.78 37.50
CA CYS A 223 20.61 5.72 36.68
C CYS A 223 19.79 6.25 35.50
N SER A 224 19.06 5.37 34.80
CA SER A 224 18.23 5.72 33.65
C SER A 224 17.06 6.64 34.05
N PHE A 225 16.40 6.34 35.16
CA PHE A 225 15.32 7.15 35.69
C PHE A 225 15.82 8.53 36.18
N GLY A 226 16.96 8.56 36.88
CA GLY A 226 17.56 9.82 37.31
C GLY A 226 18.02 10.70 36.15
N GLN A 227 18.60 10.11 35.10
CA GLN A 227 18.99 10.85 33.90
C GLN A 227 17.76 11.38 33.14
N PHE A 228 16.68 10.62 33.10
CA PHE A 228 15.41 11.04 32.50
C PHE A 228 14.84 12.28 33.21
N ILE A 229 14.74 12.25 34.54
CA ILE A 229 14.23 13.38 35.34
C ILE A 229 15.07 14.63 35.09
N ARG A 230 16.40 14.55 35.20
CA ARG A 230 17.27 15.73 35.03
C ARG A 230 17.21 16.33 33.63
N ARG A 231 17.02 15.49 32.60
CA ARG A 231 17.04 15.93 31.20
C ARG A 231 15.72 16.55 30.76
N HIS A 232 14.59 16.04 31.25
CA HIS A 232 13.26 16.47 30.80
C HIS A 232 12.53 17.35 31.82
N PHE A 233 12.86 17.22 33.11
CA PHE A 233 12.22 17.91 34.22
C PHE A 233 13.25 18.48 35.22
N PRO A 234 14.19 19.35 34.78
CA PRO A 234 15.23 19.90 35.65
C PRO A 234 14.64 20.70 36.82
N GLU A 235 13.59 21.49 36.57
CA GLU A 235 12.92 22.30 37.59
C GLU A 235 12.27 21.44 38.68
N LEU A 236 11.58 20.35 38.30
CA LEU A 236 11.00 19.41 39.27
C LEU A 236 12.08 18.72 40.10
N HIS A 237 13.23 18.41 39.50
CA HIS A 237 14.34 17.82 40.23
C HIS A 237 14.89 18.76 41.30
N GLU A 238 15.07 20.03 40.95
CA GLU A 238 15.55 21.06 41.88
C GLU A 238 14.57 21.32 43.02
N GLN A 239 13.26 21.37 42.74
CA GLN A 239 12.23 21.55 43.76
C GLN A 239 12.22 20.39 44.77
N HIS A 240 12.23 19.14 44.29
CA HIS A 240 12.28 17.98 45.16
C HIS A 240 13.54 17.97 46.04
N GLN A 241 14.71 18.33 45.49
CA GLN A 241 15.93 18.43 46.29
C GLN A 241 15.82 19.49 47.40
N LYS A 242 15.21 20.64 47.11
CA LYS A 242 14.96 21.69 48.11
C LYS A 242 14.03 21.20 49.22
N THR A 243 12.94 20.51 48.88
CA THR A 243 11.99 19.94 49.86
C THR A 243 12.66 18.90 50.76
N VAL A 244 13.46 18.00 50.18
CA VAL A 244 14.23 17.00 50.95
C VAL A 244 15.27 17.65 51.87
N GLN A 245 15.93 18.71 51.42
CA GLN A 245 16.88 19.46 52.26
C GLN A 245 16.20 20.23 53.40
N GLN A 246 14.99 20.74 53.19
CA GLN A 246 14.22 21.42 54.22
C GLN A 246 13.74 20.45 55.31
N MET A 247 13.21 19.28 54.94
CA MET A 247 12.81 18.26 55.93
C MET A 247 13.99 17.78 56.78
N LYS A 248 15.18 17.61 56.18
CA LYS A 248 16.40 17.22 56.91
C LYS A 248 16.95 18.29 57.87
N LYS A 249 16.48 19.54 57.77
CA LYS A 249 16.86 20.63 58.68
C LYS A 249 15.87 20.82 59.82
N THR A 250 14.69 20.20 59.73
CA THR A 250 13.63 20.26 60.74
C THR A 250 13.56 19.01 61.64
N ASP A 251 14.32 17.97 61.31
CA ASP A 251 14.63 16.81 62.17
C ASP A 251 15.97 17.02 62.88
#